data_AF-A0A7C7TU43-F1
#
_entry.id   AF-A0A7C7TU43-F1
#
_cell.length_a   1.000
_cell.length_b   1.000
_cell.length_c   1.000
_cell.angle_alpha   90.00
_cell.angle_beta   90.00
_cell.angle_gamma   90.00
#
_symmetry.space_group_name_H-M   'P 1'
#
loop_
_entity.id
_entity.type
_entity.pdbx_description
1 polymer ?
#
loop_
_entity_poly.entity_id
_entity_poly.type
_entity_poly.pdbx_seq_one_letter_code
_entity_poly.pdbx_strand_id
1 'polypeptide(L)'
;MGAISGIRADFHLFGDINGDGHVEIVEVGRNNVNDSTVAVSSFDASNSVSGWWGAIAGERNNSAGVVDYNGDGRDDLLIGSNDTWLPGNTNYSLGAPQNLDSVFTEIPTRQFDFSGDGQLDLLSHRALYIRTATGFTRVAYPAAALYAESFNVTDIDGDSNPEVILSTGSLLKIYEYQSGSFQERYSRTAGRDFLIGDLNDDDRPEVAVEDSVEAEITVLYFSTNFAAEAFTFADPEVDLSIDPRSNWGGTATRGVGGGKTIEVIPVRTVAKTGSRY
;
A
#
# COMPACT_ATOMS: atom_id res chain seq x y z
N MET A 1 -3.71 -10.27 -31.86
CA MET A 1 -3.40 -9.17 -30.94
C MET A 1 -4.00 -7.90 -31.51
N GLY A 2 -5.22 -7.56 -31.11
CA GLY A 2 -5.74 -6.22 -31.35
C GLY A 2 -5.20 -5.36 -30.23
N ALA A 3 -4.28 -4.44 -30.53
CA ALA A 3 -4.02 -3.34 -29.62
C ALA A 3 -5.38 -2.68 -29.29
N ILE A 4 -5.54 -2.20 -28.06
CA ILE A 4 -6.63 -1.29 -27.68
C ILE A 4 -6.34 0.04 -28.40
N SER A 5 -6.49 0.02 -29.73
CA SER A 5 -6.07 1.06 -30.64
C SER A 5 -7.01 2.24 -30.45
N GLY A 6 -6.49 3.34 -29.89
CA GLY A 6 -7.22 4.59 -29.74
C GLY A 6 -7.40 5.09 -28.31
N ILE A 7 -6.92 4.36 -27.30
CA ILE A 7 -6.82 4.90 -25.92
C ILE A 7 -5.39 5.37 -25.70
N ARG A 8 -5.24 6.65 -25.36
CA ARG A 8 -4.02 7.13 -24.71
C ARG A 8 -4.24 6.96 -23.21
N ALA A 9 -3.77 5.85 -22.64
CA ALA A 9 -3.89 5.58 -21.22
C ALA A 9 -3.10 6.63 -20.43
N ASP A 10 -3.75 7.24 -19.45
CA ASP A 10 -3.14 8.15 -18.48
C ASP A 10 -2.88 7.41 -17.15
N PHE A 11 -3.69 6.41 -16.83
CA PHE A 11 -3.56 5.60 -15.62
C PHE A 11 -3.72 4.11 -15.94
N HIS A 12 -2.91 3.28 -15.27
CA HIS A 12 -3.06 1.84 -15.22
C HIS A 12 -3.31 1.47 -13.76
N LEU A 13 -4.46 0.87 -13.49
CA LEU A 13 -4.92 0.51 -12.16
C LEU A 13 -5.20 -0.99 -12.11
N PHE A 14 -5.32 -1.51 -10.89
CA PHE A 14 -5.53 -2.92 -10.64
C PHE A 14 -6.60 -3.07 -9.56
N GLY A 15 -7.53 -4.00 -9.75
CA GLY A 15 -8.52 -4.38 -8.74
C GLY A 15 -9.45 -5.49 -9.23
N ASP A 16 -10.21 -6.07 -8.31
CA ASP A 16 -11.15 -7.16 -8.56
C ASP A 16 -12.52 -6.59 -8.95
N ILE A 17 -12.68 -6.22 -10.22
CA ILE A 17 -13.85 -5.47 -10.70
C ILE A 17 -15.09 -6.36 -10.75
N ASN A 18 -14.90 -7.67 -10.94
CA ASN A 18 -16.00 -8.62 -11.06
C ASN A 18 -16.29 -9.40 -9.77
N GLY A 19 -15.42 -9.35 -8.77
CA GLY A 19 -15.57 -9.97 -7.46
C GLY A 19 -15.28 -11.47 -7.48
N ASP A 20 -14.43 -11.94 -8.40
CA ASP A 20 -14.08 -13.36 -8.52
C ASP A 20 -12.81 -13.75 -7.75
N GLY A 21 -12.16 -12.78 -7.08
CA GLY A 21 -10.92 -12.96 -6.34
C GLY A 21 -9.66 -12.86 -7.21
N HIS A 22 -9.80 -12.56 -8.50
CA HIS A 22 -8.70 -12.27 -9.40
C HIS A 22 -8.65 -10.78 -9.75
N VAL A 23 -7.43 -10.28 -9.95
CA VAL A 23 -7.19 -8.87 -10.22
C VAL A 23 -7.28 -8.59 -11.72
N GLU A 24 -8.10 -7.62 -12.10
CA GLU A 24 -8.15 -7.03 -13.44
C GLU A 24 -7.18 -5.87 -13.60
N ILE A 25 -6.82 -5.59 -14.87
CA ILE A 25 -6.19 -4.34 -15.28
C ILE A 25 -7.28 -3.37 -15.72
N VAL A 26 -7.28 -2.18 -15.14
CA VAL A 26 -8.14 -1.06 -15.51
C VAL A 26 -7.30 0.03 -16.15
N GLU A 27 -7.50 0.28 -17.43
CA GLU A 27 -6.84 1.35 -18.18
C GLU A 27 -7.78 2.55 -18.30
N VAL A 28 -7.35 3.67 -17.74
CA VAL A 28 -8.11 4.93 -17.80
C VAL A 28 -7.32 5.90 -18.66
N GLY A 29 -7.94 6.38 -19.73
CA GLY A 29 -7.28 7.24 -20.71
C GLY A 29 -8.22 8.21 -21.39
N ARG A 30 -7.81 8.72 -22.55
CA ARG A 30 -8.62 9.61 -23.39
C ARG A 30 -8.72 9.11 -24.83
N ASN A 31 -9.86 9.37 -25.45
CA ASN A 31 -10.05 9.20 -26.89
C ASN A 31 -9.59 10.44 -27.68
N ASN A 32 -9.73 10.37 -29.01
CA ASN A 32 -9.33 11.44 -29.94
C ASN A 32 -10.16 12.74 -29.83
N VAL A 33 -11.28 12.73 -29.09
CA VAL A 33 -12.10 13.92 -28.82
C VAL A 33 -11.95 14.42 -27.38
N ASN A 34 -10.96 13.89 -26.64
CA ASN A 34 -10.63 14.19 -25.24
C ASN A 34 -11.67 13.77 -24.20
N ASP A 35 -12.62 12.91 -24.55
CA ASP A 35 -13.45 12.26 -23.53
C ASP A 35 -12.64 11.19 -22.82
N SER A 36 -12.87 11.06 -21.52
CA SER A 36 -12.39 9.95 -20.72
C SER A 36 -12.88 8.62 -21.29
N THR A 37 -12.00 7.64 -21.33
CA THR A 37 -12.30 6.25 -21.73
C THR A 37 -11.72 5.29 -20.72
N VAL A 38 -12.40 4.18 -20.54
CA VAL A 38 -11.97 3.12 -19.66
C VAL A 38 -12.00 1.78 -20.42
N ALA A 39 -10.97 0.97 -20.18
CA ALA A 39 -10.96 -0.43 -20.53
C ALA A 39 -10.70 -1.23 -19.25
N VAL A 40 -11.46 -2.30 -19.05
CA VAL A 40 -11.22 -3.30 -18.02
C VAL A 40 -10.84 -4.59 -18.72
N SER A 41 -9.75 -5.22 -18.30
CA SER A 41 -9.24 -6.44 -18.91
C SER A 41 -8.76 -7.41 -17.84
N SER A 42 -9.15 -8.67 -17.99
CA SER A 42 -8.65 -9.78 -17.17
C SER A 42 -7.80 -10.71 -18.03
N PHE A 43 -6.84 -11.38 -17.39
CA PHE A 43 -6.01 -12.41 -18.02
C PHE A 43 -6.28 -13.73 -17.33
N ASP A 44 -6.83 -14.68 -18.08
CA ASP A 44 -6.92 -16.05 -17.57
C ASP A 44 -5.58 -16.78 -17.68
N ALA A 45 -5.50 -17.97 -17.08
CA ALA A 45 -4.31 -18.83 -17.14
C ALA A 45 -3.92 -19.25 -18.58
N SER A 46 -4.77 -19.00 -19.57
CA SER A 46 -4.49 -19.25 -20.99
C SER A 46 -3.96 -18.00 -21.73
N ASN A 47 -3.72 -16.90 -21.02
CA ASN A 47 -3.38 -15.58 -21.58
C ASN A 47 -4.45 -15.03 -22.54
N SER A 48 -5.70 -15.46 -22.38
CA SER A 48 -6.83 -14.87 -23.09
C SER A 48 -7.23 -13.58 -22.39
N VAL A 49 -7.55 -12.56 -23.17
CA VAL A 49 -8.05 -11.27 -22.66
C VAL A 49 -9.56 -11.24 -22.82
N SER A 50 -10.28 -11.28 -21.70
CA SER A 50 -11.68 -10.85 -21.63
C SER A 50 -11.70 -9.42 -21.11
N GLY A 51 -12.52 -8.56 -21.72
CA GLY A 51 -12.57 -7.18 -21.28
C GLY A 51 -13.77 -6.41 -21.78
N TRP A 52 -14.04 -5.33 -21.08
CA TRP A 52 -15.07 -4.35 -21.41
C TRP A 52 -14.41 -3.02 -21.77
N TRP A 53 -15.06 -2.27 -22.66
CA TRP A 53 -14.63 -0.94 -23.05
C TRP A 53 -15.82 0.01 -23.06
N GLY A 54 -15.61 1.20 -22.50
CA GLY A 54 -16.61 2.26 -22.47
C GLY A 54 -16.01 3.65 -22.54
N ALA A 55 -16.77 4.57 -23.13
CA ALA A 55 -16.49 6.00 -23.05
C ALA A 55 -17.27 6.60 -21.86
N ILE A 56 -16.62 7.48 -21.13
CA ILE A 56 -17.18 8.26 -20.03
C ILE A 56 -17.21 9.71 -20.53
N ALA A 57 -18.30 10.07 -21.22
CA ALA A 57 -18.41 11.34 -21.92
C ALA A 57 -18.39 12.54 -20.95
N GLY A 58 -17.70 13.61 -21.32
CA GLY A 58 -17.71 14.87 -20.57
C GLY A 58 -16.82 14.91 -19.32
N GLU A 59 -16.21 13.79 -18.95
CA GLU A 59 -15.19 13.75 -17.90
C GLU A 59 -13.82 14.06 -18.49
N ARG A 60 -13.01 14.80 -17.72
CA ARG A 60 -11.56 14.76 -17.88
C ARG A 60 -11.04 13.80 -16.81
N ASN A 61 -9.96 13.08 -17.04
CA ASN A 61 -9.35 12.30 -15.95
C ASN A 61 -8.12 13.06 -15.46
N ASN A 62 -8.22 13.68 -14.28
CA ASN A 62 -7.06 14.26 -13.57
C ASN A 62 -6.44 13.27 -12.57
N SER A 63 -7.25 12.31 -12.10
CA SER A 63 -6.88 11.23 -11.21
C SER A 63 -7.89 10.10 -11.36
N ALA A 64 -7.47 8.87 -11.03
CA ALA A 64 -8.34 7.70 -11.00
C ALA A 64 -7.86 6.72 -9.93
N GLY A 65 -8.77 5.92 -9.40
CA GLY A 65 -8.52 4.93 -8.36
C GLY A 65 -9.52 3.79 -8.41
N VAL A 66 -9.10 2.60 -7.98
CA VAL A 66 -9.93 1.38 -7.97
C VAL A 66 -10.14 0.95 -6.53
N VAL A 67 -11.41 0.85 -6.11
CA VAL A 67 -11.79 0.69 -4.71
C VAL A 67 -13.23 0.20 -4.55
N ASP A 68 -13.55 -0.72 -3.63
CA ASP A 68 -14.94 -1.12 -3.31
C ASP A 68 -15.65 0.02 -2.56
N TYR A 69 -16.20 0.95 -3.33
CA TYR A 69 -16.83 2.15 -2.79
C TYR A 69 -18.20 1.84 -2.19
N ASN A 70 -18.93 0.85 -2.69
CA ASN A 70 -20.29 0.55 -2.22
C ASN A 70 -20.37 -0.61 -1.21
N GLY A 71 -19.28 -1.36 -1.02
CA GLY A 71 -19.16 -2.45 -0.05
C GLY A 71 -19.79 -3.75 -0.53
N ASP A 72 -19.89 -3.95 -1.85
CA ASP A 72 -20.56 -5.10 -2.45
C ASP A 72 -19.61 -6.27 -2.78
N GLY A 73 -18.34 -6.15 -2.39
CA GLY A 73 -17.28 -7.12 -2.61
C GLY A 73 -16.65 -7.07 -3.99
N ARG A 74 -16.93 -6.03 -4.79
CA ARG A 74 -16.28 -5.73 -6.06
C ARG A 74 -15.61 -4.38 -5.98
N ASP A 75 -14.43 -4.26 -6.57
CA ASP A 75 -13.81 -2.96 -6.71
C ASP A 75 -14.57 -2.12 -7.77
N ASP A 76 -14.78 -0.85 -7.43
CA ASP A 76 -15.37 0.16 -8.30
C ASP A 76 -14.29 1.07 -8.89
N LEU A 77 -14.63 1.83 -9.94
CA LEU A 77 -13.76 2.87 -10.48
C LEU A 77 -14.19 4.25 -10.00
N LEU A 78 -13.26 5.01 -9.43
CA LEU A 78 -13.41 6.43 -9.11
C LEU A 78 -12.57 7.29 -10.04
N ILE A 79 -13.15 8.37 -10.57
CA ILE A 79 -12.52 9.35 -11.46
C ILE A 79 -12.64 10.74 -10.85
N GLY A 80 -11.51 11.41 -10.61
CA GLY A 80 -11.47 12.58 -9.72
C GLY A 80 -11.76 13.93 -10.33
N SER A 81 -12.06 14.07 -11.62
CA SER A 81 -12.37 15.42 -12.15
C SER A 81 -13.75 15.93 -11.78
N ASN A 82 -14.69 15.03 -11.47
CA ASN A 82 -16.02 15.35 -10.93
C ASN A 82 -16.47 14.33 -9.88
N ASP A 83 -15.52 13.62 -9.24
CA ASP A 83 -15.79 12.47 -8.38
C ASP A 83 -16.82 11.51 -8.98
N THR A 84 -16.55 11.09 -10.21
CA THR A 84 -17.42 10.14 -10.91
C THR A 84 -17.09 8.73 -10.41
N TRP A 85 -18.12 8.05 -9.94
CA TRP A 85 -18.09 6.66 -9.53
C TRP A 85 -18.73 5.78 -10.59
N LEU A 86 -18.10 4.65 -10.89
CA LEU A 86 -18.63 3.61 -11.75
C LEU A 86 -18.54 2.26 -11.01
N PRO A 87 -19.68 1.62 -10.68
CA PRO A 87 -19.66 0.40 -9.90
C PRO A 87 -19.14 -0.81 -10.70
N GLY A 88 -18.40 -1.71 -10.04
CA GLY A 88 -17.96 -2.97 -10.60
C GLY A 88 -19.12 -3.95 -10.85
N ASN A 89 -19.10 -4.65 -12.00
CA ASN A 89 -20.06 -5.69 -12.34
C ASN A 89 -19.37 -7.04 -12.53
N THR A 90 -20.13 -8.11 -12.31
CA THR A 90 -19.68 -9.52 -12.40
C THR A 90 -19.16 -9.99 -13.76
N ASN A 91 -19.25 -9.17 -14.80
CA ASN A 91 -18.84 -9.49 -16.17
C ASN A 91 -17.67 -8.62 -16.67
N TYR A 92 -16.77 -8.22 -15.77
CA TYR A 92 -15.61 -7.36 -16.07
C TYR A 92 -15.99 -5.97 -16.60
N SER A 93 -17.22 -5.51 -16.36
CA SER A 93 -17.70 -4.21 -16.83
C SER A 93 -17.93 -3.26 -15.67
N LEU A 94 -18.03 -1.98 -16.02
CA LEU A 94 -18.43 -0.94 -15.08
C LEU A 94 -19.87 -0.51 -15.34
N GLY A 95 -20.59 -0.17 -14.28
CA GLY A 95 -21.95 0.34 -14.35
C GLY A 95 -22.01 1.77 -14.90
N ALA A 96 -23.22 2.33 -14.87
CA ALA A 96 -23.44 3.70 -15.29
C ALA A 96 -22.69 4.68 -14.37
N PRO A 97 -22.04 5.72 -14.92
CA PRO A 97 -21.35 6.72 -14.12
C PRO A 97 -22.32 7.50 -13.24
N GLN A 98 -21.94 7.70 -11.99
CA GLN A 98 -22.67 8.49 -10.99
C GLN A 98 -21.75 9.58 -10.46
N ASN A 99 -22.27 10.80 -10.32
CA ASN A 99 -21.51 11.91 -9.75
C ASN A 99 -21.64 11.87 -8.22
N LEU A 100 -20.52 11.95 -7.50
CA LEU A 100 -20.48 11.98 -6.05
C LEU A 100 -20.40 13.41 -5.48
N ASP A 101 -20.72 14.45 -6.25
CA ASP A 101 -20.80 15.86 -5.83
C ASP A 101 -19.59 16.34 -5.00
N SER A 102 -18.38 15.99 -5.43
CA SER A 102 -17.13 16.35 -4.75
C SER A 102 -17.01 15.80 -3.31
N VAL A 103 -17.61 14.63 -3.02
CA VAL A 103 -17.45 13.92 -1.74
C VAL A 103 -15.96 13.75 -1.39
N PHE A 104 -15.11 13.52 -2.38
CA PHE A 104 -13.69 13.36 -2.23
C PHE A 104 -12.93 14.67 -2.50
N THR A 105 -11.93 14.92 -1.66
CA THR A 105 -10.95 15.99 -1.89
C THR A 105 -9.73 15.47 -2.65
N GLU A 106 -9.54 14.16 -2.65
CA GLU A 106 -8.51 13.40 -3.35
C GLU A 106 -9.01 11.97 -3.52
N ILE A 107 -8.66 11.33 -4.64
CA ILE A 107 -9.06 9.94 -4.88
C ILE A 107 -8.42 9.02 -3.84
N PRO A 108 -9.22 8.23 -3.10
CA PRO A 108 -8.67 7.23 -2.21
C PRO A 108 -7.97 6.12 -3.01
N THR A 109 -6.92 5.56 -2.42
CA THR A 109 -6.08 4.52 -3.07
C THR A 109 -5.93 3.28 -2.21
N ARG A 110 -6.50 3.28 -1.00
CA ARG A 110 -6.40 2.19 -0.04
C ARG A 110 -7.72 2.01 0.71
N GLN A 111 -7.97 0.77 1.14
CA GLN A 111 -9.17 0.34 1.86
C GLN A 111 -8.78 -0.37 3.14
N PHE A 112 -9.36 0.05 4.26
CA PHE A 112 -9.07 -0.48 5.59
C PHE A 112 -10.25 -0.19 6.50
N ASP A 113 -10.58 -1.07 7.43
CA ASP A 113 -11.61 -0.79 8.45
C ASP A 113 -10.98 0.02 9.60
N PHE A 114 -10.86 1.34 9.41
CA PHE A 114 -10.34 2.23 10.45
C PHE A 114 -11.34 2.41 11.59
N SER A 115 -12.64 2.28 11.31
CA SER A 115 -13.71 2.48 12.27
C SER A 115 -13.97 1.28 13.19
N GLY A 116 -13.50 0.09 12.82
CA GLY A 116 -13.73 -1.18 13.51
C GLY A 116 -15.17 -1.69 13.36
N ASP A 117 -15.91 -1.24 12.34
CA ASP A 117 -17.32 -1.58 12.14
C ASP A 117 -17.55 -2.78 11.20
N GLY A 118 -16.47 -3.37 10.70
CA GLY A 118 -16.45 -4.48 9.76
C GLY A 118 -16.63 -4.06 8.30
N GLN A 119 -16.75 -2.76 8.00
CA GLN A 119 -16.81 -2.25 6.64
C GLN A 119 -15.56 -1.45 6.31
N LEU A 120 -15.11 -1.56 5.06
CA LEU A 120 -13.90 -0.86 4.63
C LEU A 120 -14.16 0.65 4.50
N ASP A 121 -13.32 1.43 5.18
CA ASP A 121 -13.14 2.86 5.01
C ASP A 121 -12.13 3.14 3.89
N LEU A 122 -12.13 4.37 3.38
CA LEU A 122 -11.27 4.76 2.26
C LEU A 122 -10.21 5.76 2.69
N LEU A 123 -8.99 5.52 2.26
CA LEU A 123 -7.86 6.39 2.57
C LEU A 123 -7.24 7.00 1.32
N SER A 124 -7.10 8.33 1.34
CA SER A 124 -6.26 9.09 0.40
C SER A 124 -5.00 9.58 1.11
N HIS A 125 -4.09 10.22 0.36
CA HIS A 125 -2.87 10.78 0.92
C HIS A 125 -3.14 11.91 1.92
N ARG A 126 -4.31 12.55 1.87
CA ARG A 126 -4.64 13.77 2.65
C ARG A 126 -5.91 13.69 3.48
N ALA A 127 -6.64 12.57 3.43
CA ALA A 127 -7.88 12.39 4.15
C ALA A 127 -8.21 10.91 4.37
N LEU A 128 -8.86 10.65 5.49
CA LEU A 128 -9.60 9.41 5.73
C LEU A 128 -11.08 9.68 5.44
N TYR A 129 -11.75 8.73 4.81
CA TYR A 129 -13.17 8.75 4.52
C TYR A 129 -13.81 7.56 5.22
N ILE A 130 -14.48 7.83 6.34
CA ILE A 130 -15.18 6.81 7.12
C ILE A 130 -16.50 6.48 6.45
N ARG A 131 -16.73 5.19 6.21
CA ARG A 131 -17.95 4.68 5.64
C ARG A 131 -19.12 4.89 6.60
N THR A 132 -20.28 5.13 6.02
CA THR A 132 -21.56 5.31 6.70
C THR A 132 -22.65 4.61 5.92
N ALA A 133 -23.83 4.49 6.51
CA ALA A 133 -24.98 3.87 5.85
C ALA A 133 -25.41 4.54 4.53
N THR A 134 -25.00 5.78 4.28
CA THR A 134 -25.41 6.57 3.10
C THR A 134 -24.25 7.08 2.25
N GLY A 135 -23.02 6.58 2.46
CA GLY A 135 -21.81 7.05 1.76
C GLY A 135 -20.64 7.23 2.72
N PHE A 136 -19.89 8.32 2.60
CA PHE A 136 -18.67 8.55 3.37
C PHE A 136 -18.64 9.90 4.09
N THR A 137 -17.95 9.95 5.24
CA THR A 137 -17.66 11.19 5.96
C THR A 137 -16.15 11.42 5.99
N ARG A 138 -15.75 12.66 5.66
CA ARG A 138 -14.33 13.02 5.62
C ARG A 138 -13.80 13.34 7.02
N VAL A 139 -12.77 12.63 7.43
CA VAL A 139 -11.97 12.88 8.63
C VAL A 139 -10.68 13.59 8.24
N ALA A 140 -10.30 14.60 9.01
CA ALA A 140 -9.05 15.32 8.80
C ALA A 140 -7.83 14.44 9.15
N TYR A 141 -6.83 14.46 8.28
CA TYR A 141 -5.60 13.70 8.43
C TYR A 141 -4.57 14.46 9.30
N PRO A 142 -3.63 13.78 9.99
CA PRO A 142 -2.57 14.44 10.74
C PRO A 142 -1.75 15.37 9.85
N ALA A 143 -1.42 16.57 10.34
CA ALA A 143 -0.64 17.53 9.54
C ALA A 143 0.73 17.01 9.10
N ALA A 144 1.35 16.13 9.91
CA ALA A 144 2.62 15.47 9.58
C ALA A 144 2.50 14.56 8.35
N ALA A 145 1.33 13.93 8.14
CA ALA A 145 1.11 13.06 7.00
C ALA A 145 1.10 13.79 5.65
N LEU A 146 0.80 15.10 5.65
CA LEU A 146 0.84 15.91 4.43
C LEU A 146 2.26 16.09 3.86
N TYR A 147 3.29 15.79 4.66
CA TYR A 147 4.70 15.88 4.33
C TYR A 147 5.42 14.54 4.52
N ALA A 148 4.67 13.43 4.58
CA ALA A 148 5.28 12.12 4.70
C ALA A 148 6.11 11.81 3.45
N GLU A 149 7.32 11.32 3.63
CA GLU A 149 8.18 10.84 2.54
C GLU A 149 7.88 9.37 2.22
N SER A 150 7.50 8.61 3.24
CA SER A 150 7.05 7.23 3.16
C SER A 150 5.88 7.02 4.11
N PHE A 151 4.90 6.20 3.72
CA PHE A 151 3.76 5.86 4.56
C PHE A 151 3.26 4.43 4.31
N ASN A 152 2.69 3.84 5.35
CA ASN A 152 2.06 2.54 5.30
C ASN A 152 0.86 2.48 6.27
N VAL A 153 -0.01 1.50 6.07
CA VAL A 153 -1.20 1.27 6.88
C VAL A 153 -1.28 -0.21 7.20
N THR A 154 -1.30 -0.53 8.48
CA THR A 154 -1.45 -1.90 8.98
C THR A 154 -1.87 -1.85 10.44
N ASP A 155 -2.53 -2.90 10.91
CA ASP A 155 -2.71 -3.17 12.33
C ASP A 155 -1.34 -3.53 12.91
N ILE A 156 -0.67 -2.57 13.58
CA ILE A 156 0.69 -2.75 14.11
C ILE A 156 0.70 -3.25 15.54
N ASP A 157 -0.41 -3.10 16.26
CA ASP A 157 -0.50 -3.43 17.68
C ASP A 157 -1.37 -4.68 17.98
N GLY A 158 -2.03 -5.19 16.95
CA GLY A 158 -2.83 -6.41 16.94
C GLY A 158 -4.23 -6.24 17.51
N ASP A 159 -4.79 -5.02 17.51
CA ASP A 159 -6.13 -4.73 18.01
C ASP A 159 -7.24 -4.88 16.96
N SER A 160 -6.88 -5.29 15.74
CA SER A 160 -7.74 -5.41 14.55
C SER A 160 -8.18 -4.09 13.91
N ASN A 161 -7.73 -2.95 14.42
CA ASN A 161 -7.82 -1.66 13.72
C ASN A 161 -6.45 -1.34 13.11
N PRO A 162 -6.41 -0.74 11.91
CA PRO A 162 -5.16 -0.39 11.28
C PRO A 162 -4.67 1.01 11.68
N GLU A 163 -3.37 1.11 11.90
CA GLU A 163 -2.66 2.36 12.15
C GLU A 163 -2.07 2.93 10.86
N VAL A 164 -1.85 4.25 10.88
CA VAL A 164 -1.06 4.94 9.85
C VAL A 164 0.36 5.11 10.37
N ILE A 165 1.31 4.47 9.71
CA ILE A 165 2.74 4.61 9.96
C ILE A 165 3.32 5.51 8.87
N LEU A 166 4.07 6.54 9.27
CA LEU A 166 4.69 7.46 8.32
C LEU A 166 6.07 7.91 8.76
N SER A 167 6.93 8.22 7.79
CA SER A 167 8.19 8.92 8.02
C SER A 167 8.12 10.34 7.48
N THR A 168 8.57 11.31 8.27
CA THR A 168 8.73 12.71 7.85
C THR A 168 10.19 13.05 7.50
N GLY A 169 10.97 12.05 7.07
CA GLY A 169 12.40 12.18 6.73
C GLY A 169 13.35 12.15 7.93
N SER A 170 12.87 12.52 9.12
CA SER A 170 13.64 12.48 10.39
C SER A 170 12.89 11.86 11.56
N LEU A 171 11.59 11.61 11.43
CA LEU A 171 10.76 11.00 12.45
C LEU A 171 9.93 9.89 11.84
N LEU A 172 9.94 8.72 12.47
CA LEU A 172 8.86 7.75 12.36
C LEU A 172 7.72 8.21 13.26
N LYS A 173 6.49 8.18 12.75
CA LYS A 173 5.27 8.46 13.51
C LYS A 173 4.22 7.39 13.26
N ILE A 174 3.49 7.04 14.30
CA ILE A 174 2.35 6.12 14.23
C ILE A 174 1.12 6.85 14.76
N TYR A 175 0.07 6.83 13.95
CA TYR A 175 -1.22 7.41 14.25
C TYR A 175 -2.29 6.34 14.27
N GLU A 176 -3.14 6.41 15.29
CA GLU A 176 -4.29 5.54 15.48
C GLU A 176 -5.56 6.37 15.31
N TYR A 177 -6.55 5.88 14.56
CA TYR A 177 -7.83 6.56 14.44
C TYR A 177 -8.77 6.09 15.55
N GLN A 178 -9.08 6.98 16.49
CA GLN A 178 -10.01 6.68 17.56
C GLN A 178 -10.89 7.89 17.88
N SER A 179 -12.13 7.61 18.27
CA SER A 179 -13.08 8.64 18.73
C SER A 179 -13.27 9.79 17.73
N GLY A 180 -13.25 9.49 16.42
CA GLY A 180 -13.49 10.48 15.37
C GLY A 180 -12.25 11.27 14.91
N SER A 181 -11.04 10.92 15.37
CA SER A 181 -9.82 11.64 15.01
C SER A 181 -8.56 10.79 15.12
N PHE A 182 -7.52 11.17 14.39
CA PHE A 182 -6.20 10.55 14.54
C PHE A 182 -5.48 11.06 15.80
N GLN A 183 -4.94 10.12 16.57
CA GLN A 183 -4.10 10.37 17.73
C GLN A 183 -2.67 9.91 17.43
N GLU A 184 -1.67 10.75 17.72
CA GLU A 184 -0.26 10.30 17.65
C GLU A 184 -0.01 9.36 18.84
N ARG A 185 0.33 8.10 18.55
CA ARG A 185 0.59 7.09 19.58
C ARG A 185 2.06 6.85 19.82
N TYR A 186 2.87 7.04 18.78
CA TYR A 186 4.31 6.85 18.85
C TYR A 186 5.04 7.83 17.94
N SER A 187 6.21 8.30 18.40
CA SER A 187 7.19 8.97 17.54
C SER A 187 8.61 8.73 18.02
N ARG A 188 9.53 8.59 17.06
CA ARG A 188 10.97 8.42 17.30
C ARG A 188 11.76 8.99 16.13
N THR A 189 12.98 9.46 16.40
CA THR A 189 13.97 9.76 15.36
C THR A 189 14.31 8.51 14.56
N ALA A 190 14.09 8.57 13.25
CA ALA A 190 14.39 7.50 12.32
C ALA A 190 14.85 8.09 10.99
N GLY A 191 15.45 7.25 10.14
CA GLY A 191 15.71 7.56 8.75
C GLY A 191 14.43 7.77 7.95
N ARG A 192 14.63 8.03 6.66
CA ARG A 192 13.53 8.28 5.73
C ARG A 192 12.66 7.05 5.50
N ASP A 193 13.30 5.90 5.35
CA ASP A 193 12.63 4.69 4.89
C ASP A 193 12.42 3.72 6.06
N PHE A 194 11.35 2.93 5.97
CA PHE A 194 11.03 1.89 6.93
C PHE A 194 10.42 0.69 6.21
N LEU A 195 10.51 -0.48 6.83
CA LEU A 195 9.89 -1.71 6.35
C LEU A 195 8.87 -2.19 7.38
N ILE A 196 7.80 -2.80 6.87
CA ILE A 196 6.78 -3.45 7.69
C ILE A 196 6.66 -4.90 7.24
N GLY A 197 6.60 -5.80 8.20
CA GLY A 197 6.31 -7.21 7.98
C GLY A 197 6.40 -7.98 9.29
N ASP A 198 5.89 -9.20 9.29
CA ASP A 198 6.16 -10.14 10.37
C ASP A 198 7.63 -10.59 10.25
N LEU A 199 8.49 -10.07 11.11
CA LEU A 199 9.94 -10.31 11.08
C LEU A 199 10.36 -11.37 12.10
N ASN A 200 9.46 -11.78 12.99
CA ASN A 200 9.74 -12.71 14.08
C ASN A 200 8.88 -14.00 14.05
N ASP A 201 8.02 -14.15 13.04
CA ASP A 201 7.05 -15.23 12.84
C ASP A 201 6.01 -15.34 13.97
N ASP A 202 5.52 -14.21 14.51
CA ASP A 202 4.47 -14.17 15.54
C ASP A 202 3.08 -13.74 15.04
N ASP A 203 2.92 -13.65 13.71
CA ASP A 203 1.73 -13.20 13.00
C ASP A 203 1.35 -11.73 13.29
N ARG A 204 2.26 -10.93 13.86
CA ARG A 204 2.12 -9.48 13.99
C ARG A 204 3.21 -8.76 13.20
N PRO A 205 2.89 -7.61 12.58
CA PRO A 205 3.89 -6.86 11.85
C PRO A 205 4.79 -6.06 12.80
N GLU A 206 6.08 -6.05 12.49
CA GLU A 206 7.08 -5.15 13.04
C GLU A 206 7.37 -3.97 12.12
N VAL A 207 7.97 -2.92 12.69
CA VAL A 207 8.58 -1.84 11.92
C VAL A 207 10.09 -1.88 12.02
N ALA A 208 10.78 -2.11 10.90
CA ALA A 208 12.23 -1.93 10.81
C ALA A 208 12.55 -0.52 10.30
N VAL A 209 13.38 0.21 11.04
CA VAL A 209 13.84 1.56 10.70
C VAL A 209 15.36 1.64 10.68
N GLU A 210 15.89 2.45 9.76
CA GLU A 210 17.28 2.88 9.81
C GLU A 210 17.42 3.97 10.90
N ASP A 211 18.40 3.85 11.78
CA ASP A 211 18.84 4.94 12.63
C ASP A 211 19.89 5.76 11.88
N SER A 212 19.45 6.90 11.34
CA SER A 212 20.28 7.79 10.53
C SER A 212 21.44 8.43 11.30
N VAL A 213 21.46 8.32 12.63
CA VAL A 213 22.55 8.84 13.47
C VAL A 213 23.59 7.76 13.74
N GLU A 214 23.16 6.50 13.93
CA GLU A 214 24.03 5.42 14.42
C GLU A 214 24.40 4.39 13.34
N ALA A 215 23.84 4.48 12.12
CA ALA A 215 23.99 3.46 11.07
C ALA A 215 23.61 2.07 11.59
N GLU A 216 22.47 2.01 12.29
CA GLU A 216 21.91 0.78 12.85
C GLU A 216 20.51 0.54 12.31
N ILE A 217 20.09 -0.71 12.23
CA ILE A 217 18.69 -1.06 11.99
C ILE A 217 18.05 -1.36 13.35
N THR A 218 16.97 -0.66 13.65
CA THR A 218 16.12 -1.01 14.80
C THR A 218 14.84 -1.65 14.32
N VAL A 219 14.50 -2.81 14.89
CA VAL A 219 13.19 -3.44 14.74
C VAL A 219 12.34 -3.10 15.95
N LEU A 220 11.17 -2.53 15.70
CA LEU A 220 10.20 -2.07 16.70
C LEU A 220 8.98 -3.00 16.70
N TYR A 221 8.61 -3.44 17.89
CA TYR A 221 7.43 -4.29 18.16
C TYR A 221 6.46 -3.48 19.02
N PHE A 222 5.18 -3.48 18.67
CA PHE A 222 4.17 -2.70 19.39
C PHE A 222 3.17 -3.61 20.11
N SER A 223 2.96 -3.33 21.38
CA SER A 223 1.79 -3.84 22.11
C SER A 223 0.57 -2.97 21.86
N THR A 224 -0.64 -3.47 22.18
CA THR A 224 -1.93 -2.75 22.06
C THR A 224 -2.04 -1.42 22.83
N ASN A 225 -1.02 -1.04 23.61
CA ASN A 225 -0.93 0.27 24.27
C ASN A 225 0.13 1.17 23.61
N PHE A 226 0.67 0.77 22.46
CA PHE A 226 1.81 1.35 21.77
C PHE A 226 3.09 1.43 22.62
N ALA A 227 3.22 0.55 23.63
CA ALA A 227 4.52 0.36 24.25
C ALA A 227 5.41 -0.36 23.23
N ALA A 228 6.48 0.31 22.80
CA ALA A 228 7.42 -0.21 21.83
C ALA A 228 8.57 -0.92 22.55
N GLU A 229 8.77 -2.19 22.22
CA GLU A 229 10.04 -2.86 22.48
C GLU A 229 10.91 -2.78 21.23
N ALA A 230 12.22 -2.66 21.43
CA ALA A 230 13.16 -2.46 20.34
C ALA A 230 14.28 -3.49 20.40
N PHE A 231 14.61 -4.04 19.25
CA PHE A 231 15.83 -4.81 19.05
C PHE A 231 16.69 -4.11 18.00
N THR A 232 17.91 -3.73 18.39
CA THR A 232 18.82 -3.00 17.51
C THR A 232 20.01 -3.88 17.15
N PHE A 233 20.39 -3.84 15.88
CA PHE A 233 21.61 -4.42 15.38
C PHE A 233 22.28 -3.46 14.42
N ALA A 234 23.62 -3.45 14.40
CA ALA A 234 24.38 -2.66 13.45
C ALA A 234 23.84 -2.91 12.03
N ASP A 235 23.63 -1.85 11.26
CA ASP A 235 23.43 -2.01 9.83
C ASP A 235 24.66 -2.76 9.34
N PRO A 236 24.52 -3.95 8.75
CA PRO A 236 25.64 -4.55 8.09
C PRO A 236 25.94 -3.64 6.90
N GLU A 237 26.81 -2.64 7.10
CA GLU A 237 27.81 -2.36 6.09
C GLU A 237 28.44 -3.72 5.82
N VAL A 238 27.97 -4.36 4.75
CA VAL A 238 28.70 -5.44 4.13
C VAL A 238 30.00 -4.76 3.74
N ASP A 239 31.01 -4.91 4.59
CA ASP A 239 32.38 -4.59 4.23
C ASP A 239 32.72 -5.49 3.03
N LEU A 240 32.47 -4.97 1.83
CA LEU A 240 32.85 -5.60 0.58
C LEU A 240 34.38 -5.58 0.38
N SER A 241 35.16 -5.13 1.38
CA SER A 241 36.57 -5.48 1.47
C SER A 241 36.71 -6.96 1.87
N ILE A 242 36.34 -7.82 0.91
CA ILE A 242 36.79 -9.21 0.90
C ILE A 242 38.32 -9.13 0.91
N ASP A 243 38.96 -9.41 2.04
CA ASP A 243 40.36 -9.83 2.05
C ASP A 243 40.41 -11.12 1.21
N PRO A 244 41.04 -11.12 0.02
CA PRO A 244 41.01 -12.26 -0.89
C PRO A 244 41.81 -13.47 -0.37
N ARG A 245 42.24 -13.48 0.90
CA ARG A 245 43.07 -14.53 1.50
C ARG A 245 42.49 -15.25 2.71
N SER A 246 41.30 -14.90 3.22
CA SER A 246 40.76 -15.59 4.39
C SER A 246 39.80 -16.73 4.00
N ASN A 247 40.31 -17.96 4.03
CA ASN A 247 39.49 -19.17 3.98
C ASN A 247 38.77 -19.35 5.32
N TRP A 248 37.48 -19.02 5.41
CA TRP A 248 36.62 -19.45 6.52
C TRP A 248 35.37 -20.14 6.00
N GLY A 249 35.33 -21.47 6.15
CA GLY A 249 34.11 -22.26 6.17
C GLY A 249 33.56 -22.36 7.58
N GLY A 250 33.03 -21.26 8.12
CA GLY A 250 32.47 -21.21 9.47
C GLY A 250 31.16 -20.44 9.53
N THR A 251 30.14 -21.04 10.14
CA THR A 251 28.89 -20.40 10.53
C THR A 251 29.17 -19.43 11.68
N ALA A 252 28.80 -18.16 11.54
CA ALA A 252 28.89 -17.19 12.63
C ALA A 252 27.60 -17.25 13.45
N THR A 253 27.64 -17.88 14.62
CA THR A 253 26.55 -17.81 15.61
C THR A 253 26.93 -16.82 16.71
N ARG A 254 26.10 -15.81 16.96
CA ARG A 254 26.22 -14.92 18.13
C ARG A 254 25.02 -15.16 19.03
N GLY A 255 25.29 -15.61 20.26
CA GLY A 255 24.24 -15.85 21.25
C GLY A 255 23.64 -14.54 21.75
N VAL A 256 22.31 -14.44 21.76
CA VAL A 256 21.56 -13.37 22.42
C VAL A 256 20.91 -13.98 23.67
N GLY A 257 20.95 -13.26 24.80
CA GLY A 257 20.38 -13.74 26.06
C GLY A 257 18.89 -14.09 25.91
N GLY A 258 18.45 -15.14 26.60
CA GLY A 258 17.06 -15.62 26.57
C GLY A 258 16.84 -16.99 25.90
N GLY A 259 17.90 -17.64 25.39
CA GLY A 259 17.81 -19.01 24.87
C GLY A 259 17.18 -19.15 23.49
N LYS A 260 16.93 -18.05 22.78
CA LYS A 260 16.60 -18.05 21.35
C LYS A 260 17.85 -17.76 20.53
N THR A 261 18.04 -18.51 19.45
CA THR A 261 19.18 -18.39 18.54
C THR A 261 18.62 -18.01 17.18
N ILE A 262 19.04 -16.88 16.61
CA ILE A 262 18.72 -16.51 15.24
C ILE A 262 19.83 -17.07 14.34
N GLU A 263 19.44 -17.93 13.39
CA GLU A 263 20.33 -18.39 12.34
C GLU A 263 20.38 -17.32 11.25
N VAL A 264 21.47 -16.56 11.19
CA VAL A 264 21.74 -15.69 10.05
C VAL A 264 22.09 -16.59 8.88
N ILE A 265 21.12 -16.88 8.02
CA ILE A 265 21.34 -17.60 6.77
C ILE A 265 21.94 -16.58 5.80
N PRO A 266 23.24 -16.69 5.43
CA PRO A 266 23.79 -15.84 4.40
C PRO A 266 23.06 -16.11 3.09
N VAL A 267 22.33 -15.12 2.59
CA VAL A 267 21.78 -15.15 1.24
C VAL A 267 22.97 -15.26 0.30
N ARG A 268 23.20 -16.45 -0.27
CA ARG A 268 24.15 -16.60 -1.38
C ARG A 268 23.62 -15.74 -2.52
N THR A 269 24.27 -14.60 -2.74
CA THR A 269 24.16 -13.92 -4.03
C THR A 269 24.68 -14.90 -5.06
N VAL A 270 23.76 -15.51 -5.83
CA VAL A 270 24.15 -16.24 -7.03
C VAL A 270 24.65 -15.18 -8.00
N ALA A 271 25.97 -14.97 -8.01
CA ALA A 271 26.61 -14.19 -9.04
C ALA A 271 26.24 -14.83 -10.38
N LYS A 272 25.40 -14.15 -11.17
CA LYS A 272 25.24 -14.44 -12.60
C LYS A 272 26.61 -14.22 -13.24
N THR A 273 27.40 -15.28 -13.35
CA THR A 273 28.52 -15.32 -14.27
C THR A 273 27.92 -15.34 -15.67
N GLY A 274 27.92 -14.18 -16.32
CA GLY A 274 27.73 -14.12 -17.75
C GLY A 274 28.78 -14.98 -18.44
N SER A 275 28.36 -15.90 -19.28
CA SER A 275 29.15 -16.29 -20.43
C SER A 275 28.36 -15.90 -21.67
N ARG A 276 29.02 -15.07 -22.49
CA ARG A 276 28.68 -14.82 -23.88
C ARG A 276 28.65 -16.16 -24.60
N TYR A 277 27.60 -16.43 -25.38
CA TYR A 277 27.59 -16.68 -26.83
C TYR A 277 26.15 -16.72 -27.31
#